data_AF-A0A962MB86-F1
#
_entry.id   AF-A0A962MB86-F1
#
_cell.length_a   1.000
_cell.length_b   1.000
_cell.length_c   1.000
_cell.angle_alpha   90.00
_cell.angle_beta   90.00
_cell.angle_gamma   90.00
#
_symmetry.space_group_name_H-M   'P 1'
#
loop_
_entity.id
_entity.type
_entity.pdbx_description
1 polymer ?
#
loop_
_entity_poly.entity_id
_entity_poly.type
_entity_poly.pdbx_seq_one_letter_code
_entity_poly.pdbx_strand_id
1 'polypeptide(L)'
;ILDINTNTEQTLNIILANKTKLSTSWNNHSLEVKDFTWYDLSNNGSGLDNITTRDNMTINKTDTYMWFEGTNPNKSWVKFEDLVFSLPKEISFIFKVSGSFYIGISNITTNTTSNYQPGEGLFLAHFSNNKTFKAIKTQNNYCVNSTNFEKEDILKLKISYPNYVLYKLPSSDKSNWDNEDTIIVQGSCSCTITIPTQVVPFIIPRNDSDNSFYAIQVKDI
;
A
#
# COMPACT_ATOMS: atom_id res chain seq x y z
N ILE A 1 22.55 4.77 -25.24
CA ILE A 1 22.22 4.99 -26.67
C ILE A 1 22.54 3.69 -27.38
N LEU A 2 21.54 3.00 -27.93
CA LEU A 2 21.76 1.88 -28.83
C LEU A 2 21.96 2.48 -30.22
N ASP A 3 23.12 2.28 -30.81
CA ASP A 3 23.45 2.78 -32.14
C ASP A 3 23.49 1.61 -33.11
N ILE A 4 22.63 1.64 -34.12
CA ILE A 4 22.45 0.53 -35.06
C ILE A 4 22.86 1.02 -36.44
N ASN A 5 24.02 0.56 -36.90
CA ASN A 5 24.49 0.82 -38.25
C ASN A 5 24.30 -0.42 -39.11
N THR A 6 23.51 -0.29 -40.17
CA THR A 6 23.24 -1.37 -41.12
C THR A 6 23.32 -0.85 -42.54
N ASN A 7 23.85 -1.69 -43.43
CA ASN A 7 24.09 -1.38 -44.84
C ASN A 7 22.93 -1.88 -45.74
N THR A 8 21.91 -2.49 -45.14
CA THR A 8 20.72 -3.04 -45.78
C THR A 8 19.48 -2.81 -44.93
N GLU A 9 18.28 -2.84 -45.52
CA GLU A 9 17.03 -2.82 -44.75
C GLU A 9 16.95 -4.07 -43.87
N GLN A 10 16.74 -3.87 -42.57
CA GLN A 10 16.51 -4.95 -41.61
C GLN A 10 15.34 -4.59 -40.69
N THR A 11 14.52 -5.59 -40.37
CA THR A 11 13.56 -5.49 -39.28
C THR A 11 14.22 -6.01 -38.00
N LEU A 12 14.35 -5.16 -36.99
CA LEU A 12 14.95 -5.49 -35.71
C LEU A 12 13.88 -5.50 -34.64
N ASN A 13 13.70 -6.65 -33.99
CA ASN A 13 12.79 -6.77 -32.84
C ASN A 13 13.58 -6.45 -31.58
N ILE A 14 13.26 -5.34 -30.91
CA ILE A 14 13.77 -5.05 -29.58
C ILE A 14 12.85 -5.76 -28.58
N ILE A 15 13.34 -6.87 -28.01
CA ILE A 15 12.63 -7.59 -26.94
C ILE A 15 13.22 -7.15 -25.61
N LEU A 16 12.45 -6.39 -24.82
CA LEU A 16 12.81 -6.05 -23.45
C LEU A 16 12.13 -7.04 -22.51
N ALA A 17 12.87 -8.07 -22.12
CA ALA A 17 12.44 -8.98 -21.08
C ALA A 17 12.87 -8.41 -19.72
N ASN A 18 11.96 -7.74 -19.03
CA ASN A 18 12.18 -7.37 -17.63
C ASN A 18 11.42 -8.35 -16.73
N LYS A 19 12.08 -8.83 -15.67
CA LYS A 19 11.52 -9.80 -14.72
C LYS A 19 10.46 -9.19 -13.80
N THR A 20 10.34 -7.87 -13.81
CA THR A 20 9.29 -7.10 -13.12
C THR A 20 8.42 -6.42 -14.17
N LYS A 21 7.09 -6.44 -13.96
CA LYS A 21 6.08 -5.97 -14.92
C LYS A 21 6.13 -4.45 -15.07
N LEU A 22 7.12 -3.91 -15.79
CA LEU A 22 7.16 -2.51 -16.18
C LEU A 22 6.20 -2.24 -17.34
N SER A 23 5.54 -1.08 -17.33
CA SER A 23 4.74 -0.64 -18.47
C SER A 23 5.66 0.09 -19.42
N THR A 24 5.62 -0.31 -20.68
CA THR A 24 6.35 0.34 -21.76
C THR A 24 5.37 1.13 -22.60
N SER A 25 5.68 2.40 -22.83
CA SER A 25 4.96 3.21 -23.81
C SER A 25 5.94 3.89 -24.75
N TRP A 26 5.54 4.01 -26.00
CA TRP A 26 6.32 4.72 -27.02
C TRP A 26 5.83 6.16 -27.09
N ASN A 27 6.71 7.11 -26.81
CA ASN A 27 6.43 8.53 -26.93
C ASN A 27 7.56 9.20 -27.74
N ASN A 28 7.23 9.72 -28.93
CA ASN A 28 8.12 10.55 -29.75
C ASN A 28 9.59 10.07 -29.77
N HIS A 29 9.81 8.86 -30.29
CA HIS A 29 11.12 8.21 -30.43
C HIS A 29 11.84 7.80 -29.14
N SER A 30 11.15 7.87 -28.01
CA SER A 30 11.65 7.45 -26.70
C SER A 30 10.81 6.28 -26.18
N LEU A 31 11.48 5.25 -25.65
CA LEU A 31 10.82 4.25 -24.83
C LEU A 31 10.73 4.78 -23.41
N GLU A 32 9.53 5.12 -22.96
CA GLU A 32 9.29 5.44 -21.57
C GLU A 32 9.09 4.14 -20.79
N VAL A 33 10.00 3.88 -19.85
CA VAL A 33 9.91 2.80 -18.87
C VAL A 33 9.41 3.43 -17.58
N LYS A 34 8.12 3.27 -17.27
CA LYS A 34 7.59 3.72 -15.98
C LYS A 34 7.93 2.66 -14.94
N ASP A 35 8.78 3.04 -14.00
CA ASP A 35 9.11 2.20 -12.87
C ASP A 35 7.86 2.08 -11.98
N PHE A 36 7.33 0.88 -11.86
CA PHE A 36 6.29 0.58 -10.88
C PHE A 36 6.99 0.23 -9.58
N THR A 37 7.69 1.18 -8.99
CA THR A 37 8.53 0.89 -7.84
C THR A 37 7.64 0.70 -6.63
N TRP A 38 7.40 -0.57 -6.31
CA TRP A 38 7.03 -0.93 -4.96
C TRP A 38 8.10 -0.38 -4.01
N TYR A 39 7.67 0.42 -3.04
CA TYR A 39 8.48 0.86 -1.92
C TYR A 39 8.65 -0.33 -0.99
N ASP A 40 9.81 -0.97 -1.07
CA ASP A 40 10.17 -2.12 -0.24
C ASP A 40 10.47 -1.65 1.19
N LEU A 41 9.76 -2.24 2.15
CA LEU A 41 9.85 -1.90 3.56
C LEU A 41 10.89 -2.73 4.34
N SER A 42 11.70 -3.55 3.69
CA SER A 42 12.80 -4.28 4.34
C SER A 42 14.06 -3.43 4.54
N ASN A 43 14.97 -3.88 5.41
CA ASN A 43 16.29 -3.23 5.63
C ASN A 43 17.18 -3.15 4.37
N ASN A 44 16.90 -3.99 3.36
CA ASN A 44 17.62 -4.00 2.08
C ASN A 44 16.81 -3.35 0.94
N GLY A 45 15.64 -2.79 1.26
CA GLY A 45 14.79 -2.04 0.33
C GLY A 45 15.19 -0.57 0.25
N SER A 46 15.14 0.01 -0.95
CA SER A 46 15.24 1.46 -1.14
C SER A 46 13.84 2.09 -1.09
N GLY A 47 13.74 3.30 -0.51
CA GLY A 47 12.76 4.27 -1.02
C GLY A 47 11.92 5.04 -0.01
N LEU A 48 12.09 4.87 1.30
CA LEU A 48 11.36 5.66 2.30
C LEU A 48 12.30 6.20 3.38
N ASP A 49 12.66 7.47 3.23
CA ASP A 49 13.50 8.20 4.17
C ASP A 49 12.64 8.93 5.21
N ASN A 50 11.41 9.31 4.85
CA ASN A 50 10.50 10.09 5.69
C ASN A 50 9.27 9.27 6.12
N ILE A 51 9.47 8.40 7.11
CA ILE A 51 8.39 7.76 7.85
C ILE A 51 8.18 8.52 9.16
N THR A 52 7.01 9.14 9.33
CA THR A 52 6.64 9.84 10.57
C THR A 52 5.73 8.97 11.42
N THR A 53 5.90 9.06 12.74
CA THR A 53 5.08 8.33 13.71
C THR A 53 4.68 9.25 14.84
N ARG A 54 3.66 8.86 15.61
CA ARG A 54 3.34 9.55 16.86
C ARG A 54 4.43 9.34 17.91
N ASP A 55 4.58 10.31 18.80
CA ASP A 55 5.37 10.17 20.04
C ASP A 55 5.10 8.85 20.76
N ASN A 56 6.18 8.20 21.22
CA ASN A 56 6.18 6.90 21.91
C ASN A 56 5.75 5.71 21.04
N MET A 57 5.99 5.81 19.73
CA MET A 57 5.95 4.66 18.84
C MET A 57 7.36 4.23 18.46
N THR A 58 7.49 2.93 18.17
CA THR A 58 8.74 2.33 17.69
C THR A 58 8.51 1.81 16.28
N ILE A 59 9.44 2.13 15.38
CA ILE A 59 9.55 1.50 14.06
C ILE A 59 10.61 0.43 14.17
N ASN A 60 10.22 -0.81 13.90
CA ASN A 60 11.13 -1.93 13.87
C ASN A 60 11.27 -2.45 12.43
N LYS A 61 12.47 -2.92 12.09
CA LYS A 61 12.80 -3.38 10.72
C LYS A 61 13.57 -4.70 10.77
N THR A 62 13.21 -5.62 9.89
CA THR A 62 13.99 -6.82 9.56
C THR A 62 14.53 -6.75 8.14
N ASP A 63 15.29 -7.77 7.74
CA ASP A 63 15.72 -7.96 6.35
C ASP A 63 14.57 -8.25 5.38
N THR A 64 13.34 -8.41 5.87
CA THR A 64 12.18 -8.81 5.05
C THR A 64 10.95 -7.92 5.19
N TYR A 65 10.77 -7.22 6.32
CA TYR A 65 9.58 -6.38 6.57
C TYR A 65 9.82 -5.35 7.68
N MET A 66 8.92 -4.37 7.75
CA MET A 66 8.73 -3.46 8.87
C MET A 66 7.59 -3.92 9.78
N TRP A 67 7.67 -3.63 11.07
CA TRP A 67 6.53 -3.66 11.98
C TRP A 67 6.55 -2.45 12.91
N PHE A 68 5.40 -2.11 13.47
CA PHE A 68 5.21 -0.87 14.22
C PHE A 68 4.57 -1.16 15.56
N GLU A 69 5.14 -0.60 16.60
CA GLU A 69 4.67 -0.74 17.97
C GLU A 69 4.23 0.62 18.50
N GLY A 70 3.14 0.62 19.27
CA GLY A 70 2.62 1.81 19.89
C GLY A 70 1.93 1.48 21.19
N THR A 71 2.14 2.32 22.20
CA THR A 71 1.62 2.10 23.56
C THR A 71 0.10 2.30 23.68
N ASN A 72 -0.52 2.99 22.72
CA ASN A 72 -1.96 3.25 22.72
C ASN A 72 -2.58 3.06 21.32
N PRO A 73 -3.33 1.96 21.09
CA PRO A 73 -3.87 1.57 19.78
C PRO A 73 -4.77 2.60 19.09
N ASN A 74 -5.39 3.51 19.84
CA ASN A 74 -6.29 4.52 19.30
C ASN A 74 -5.60 5.85 19.05
N LYS A 75 -4.38 6.00 19.58
CA LYS A 75 -3.56 7.20 19.44
C LYS A 75 -2.41 6.99 18.48
N SER A 76 -1.94 5.76 18.30
CA SER A 76 -0.83 5.43 17.41
C SER A 76 -1.14 5.66 15.95
N TRP A 77 -0.13 6.07 15.19
CA TRP A 77 -0.18 6.17 13.74
C TRP A 77 1.23 6.19 13.13
N VAL A 78 1.31 5.73 11.89
CA VAL A 78 2.50 5.77 11.02
C VAL A 78 2.07 6.35 9.69
N LYS A 79 2.89 7.26 9.15
CA LYS A 79 2.70 7.89 7.84
C LYS A 79 3.96 7.77 7.00
N PHE A 80 3.74 7.64 5.70
CA PHE A 80 4.80 7.52 4.70
C PHE A 80 4.83 8.83 3.89
N GLU A 81 5.53 9.84 4.40
CA GLU A 81 5.44 11.22 3.88
C GLU A 81 6.01 11.37 2.46
N ASP A 82 6.92 10.49 2.06
CA ASP A 82 7.43 10.45 0.68
C ASP A 82 6.37 9.96 -0.33
N LEU A 83 5.28 9.38 0.17
CA LEU A 83 4.17 8.82 -0.63
C LEU A 83 2.93 9.69 -0.59
N VAL A 84 3.08 11.00 -0.41
CA VAL A 84 1.96 11.94 -0.49
C VAL A 84 1.45 12.03 -1.93
N PHE A 85 0.13 11.98 -2.11
CA PHE A 85 -0.50 12.14 -3.42
C PHE A 85 -1.88 12.80 -3.35
N SER A 86 -2.36 13.27 -4.50
CA SER A 86 -3.76 13.71 -4.68
C SER A 86 -4.56 12.61 -5.38
N LEU A 87 -5.83 12.44 -5.00
CA LEU A 87 -6.75 11.54 -5.69
C LEU A 87 -7.14 12.12 -7.08
N PRO A 88 -7.50 11.28 -8.07
CA PRO A 88 -7.59 9.81 -8.01
C PRO A 88 -6.23 9.13 -8.26
N LYS A 89 -5.86 8.20 -7.38
CA LYS A 89 -4.74 7.26 -7.55
C LYS A 89 -5.09 5.94 -6.88
N GLU A 90 -4.39 4.90 -7.25
CA GLU A 90 -4.43 3.61 -6.56
C GLU A 90 -3.26 3.51 -5.59
N ILE A 91 -3.54 2.98 -4.41
CA ILE A 91 -2.54 2.59 -3.43
C ILE A 91 -2.65 1.09 -3.13
N SER A 92 -1.51 0.42 -3.07
CA SER A 92 -1.42 -0.98 -2.68
C SER A 92 -0.52 -1.16 -1.47
N PHE A 93 -0.89 -2.10 -0.59
CA PHE A 93 -0.12 -2.52 0.57
C PHE A 93 0.06 -4.03 0.54
N ILE A 94 1.26 -4.51 0.88
CA ILE A 94 1.55 -5.93 1.06
C ILE A 94 1.95 -6.18 2.51
N PHE A 95 1.26 -7.11 3.16
CA PHE A 95 1.42 -7.36 4.59
C PHE A 95 1.01 -8.78 4.99
N LYS A 96 1.42 -9.17 6.20
CA LYS A 96 0.93 -10.35 6.92
C LYS A 96 0.29 -9.89 8.23
N VAL A 97 -0.85 -10.47 8.55
CA VAL A 97 -1.64 -10.11 9.74
C VAL A 97 -1.34 -11.10 10.87
N SER A 98 -0.78 -10.63 11.97
CA SER A 98 -0.60 -11.43 13.20
C SER A 98 -1.52 -11.00 14.33
N GLY A 99 -1.92 -9.71 14.35
CA GLY A 99 -2.78 -9.11 15.36
C GLY A 99 -3.80 -8.15 14.75
N SER A 100 -4.22 -7.14 15.52
CA SER A 100 -5.15 -6.12 15.02
C SER A 100 -4.42 -4.85 14.58
N PHE A 101 -4.85 -4.24 13.47
CA PHE A 101 -4.38 -2.93 13.02
C PHE A 101 -5.36 -2.29 12.04
N TYR A 102 -5.18 -1.00 11.77
CA TYR A 102 -5.80 -0.33 10.63
C TYR A 102 -4.75 0.07 9.61
N ILE A 103 -5.13 0.06 8.33
CA ILE A 103 -4.29 0.51 7.23
C ILE A 103 -5.13 1.19 6.17
N GLY A 104 -4.60 2.20 5.50
CA GLY A 104 -5.30 2.83 4.38
C GLY A 104 -4.69 4.18 4.05
N ILE A 105 -5.56 5.15 3.76
CA ILE A 105 -5.15 6.50 3.39
C ILE A 105 -5.75 7.50 4.37
N SER A 106 -4.96 8.49 4.75
CA SER A 106 -5.35 9.56 5.65
C SER A 106 -4.99 10.91 5.05
N ASN A 107 -5.54 11.98 5.62
CA ASN A 107 -5.12 13.34 5.28
C ASN A 107 -3.65 13.54 5.67
N ILE A 108 -2.88 14.25 4.84
CA ILE A 108 -1.51 14.64 5.18
C ILE A 108 -1.46 15.45 6.48
N THR A 109 -2.45 16.30 6.73
CA THR A 109 -2.61 16.97 8.04
C THR A 109 -3.40 16.06 8.97
N THR A 110 -2.72 15.35 9.89
CA THR A 110 -3.45 14.67 10.99
C THR A 110 -3.39 15.45 12.27
N ASN A 111 -4.48 15.39 13.01
CA ASN A 111 -4.52 15.92 14.35
C ASN A 111 -3.65 15.07 15.29
N THR A 112 -2.41 15.50 15.52
CA THR A 112 -1.46 14.81 16.39
C THR A 112 -1.92 14.73 17.86
N THR A 113 -2.87 15.59 18.25
CA THR A 113 -3.45 15.59 19.61
C THR A 113 -4.69 14.69 19.73
N SER A 114 -5.27 14.23 18.62
CA SER A 114 -6.49 13.41 18.65
C SER A 114 -6.30 12.13 19.46
N ASN A 115 -7.31 11.81 20.29
CA ASN A 115 -7.37 10.58 21.07
C ASN A 115 -7.93 9.39 20.29
N TYR A 116 -8.37 9.61 19.05
CA TYR A 116 -8.96 8.59 18.17
C TYR A 116 -8.51 8.81 16.72
N GLN A 117 -7.37 8.25 16.36
CA GLN A 117 -6.77 8.32 15.03
C GLN A 117 -7.55 7.58 13.94
N PRO A 118 -8.31 6.50 14.22
CA PRO A 118 -9.13 5.90 13.18
C PRO A 118 -10.15 6.88 12.60
N GLY A 119 -10.56 7.93 13.32
CA GLY A 119 -11.45 8.97 12.79
C GLY A 119 -10.81 9.89 11.75
N GLU A 120 -9.48 9.92 11.66
CA GLU A 120 -8.71 10.83 10.79
C GLU A 120 -8.45 10.25 9.40
N GLY A 121 -8.60 8.93 9.22
CA GLY A 121 -8.42 8.31 7.91
C GLY A 121 -9.43 8.83 6.88
N LEU A 122 -9.14 8.70 5.60
CA LEU A 122 -10.13 8.87 4.53
C LEU A 122 -10.80 7.53 4.21
N PHE A 123 -9.99 6.47 4.17
CA PHE A 123 -10.38 5.07 4.06
C PHE A 123 -9.47 4.25 4.96
N LEU A 124 -10.03 3.32 5.73
CA LEU A 124 -9.25 2.35 6.51
C LEU A 124 -9.78 0.94 6.28
N ALA A 125 -8.89 -0.01 6.11
CA ALA A 125 -9.14 -1.42 6.37
C ALA A 125 -8.77 -1.73 7.80
N HIS A 126 -9.67 -2.35 8.55
CA HIS A 126 -9.44 -2.87 9.89
C HIS A 126 -9.26 -4.38 9.84
N PHE A 127 -8.08 -4.83 10.26
CA PHE A 127 -7.82 -6.22 10.56
C PHE A 127 -8.06 -6.38 12.05
N SER A 128 -9.15 -7.05 12.45
CA SER A 128 -9.52 -7.15 13.88
C SER A 128 -8.78 -8.27 14.61
N ASN A 129 -8.22 -9.21 13.87
CA ASN A 129 -7.39 -10.31 14.31
C ASN A 129 -6.67 -10.88 13.07
N ASN A 130 -5.90 -11.95 13.25
CA ASN A 130 -5.17 -12.65 12.18
C ASN A 130 -6.02 -13.38 11.13
N LYS A 131 -7.35 -13.22 11.12
CA LYS A 131 -8.24 -13.84 10.14
C LYS A 131 -9.36 -12.94 9.65
N THR A 132 -9.62 -11.80 10.27
CA THR A 132 -10.83 -11.01 10.00
C THR A 132 -10.48 -9.65 9.44
N PHE A 133 -10.98 -9.38 8.24
CA PHE A 133 -10.93 -8.09 7.57
C PHE A 133 -12.27 -7.37 7.71
N LYS A 134 -12.22 -6.04 7.84
CA LYS A 134 -13.37 -5.13 7.74
C LYS A 134 -12.95 -3.87 6.99
N ALA A 135 -13.59 -3.55 5.88
CA ALA A 135 -13.48 -2.19 5.35
C ALA A 135 -14.18 -1.22 6.30
N ILE A 136 -13.60 -0.05 6.54
CA ILE A 136 -14.13 0.98 7.44
C ILE A 136 -13.96 2.36 6.80
N LYS A 137 -15.03 3.12 6.86
CA LYS A 137 -15.00 4.57 6.67
C LYS A 137 -15.10 5.28 8.02
N THR A 138 -14.26 6.28 8.18
CA THR A 138 -13.84 6.90 9.44
C THR A 138 -14.72 8.09 9.85
N GLN A 139 -15.14 8.93 8.89
CA GLN A 139 -15.86 10.16 9.20
C GLN A 139 -17.34 9.96 9.57
N ASN A 140 -17.94 8.78 9.33
CA ASN A 140 -19.34 8.49 9.66
C ASN A 140 -19.60 7.01 10.03
N ASN A 141 -18.58 6.23 10.40
CA ASN A 141 -18.69 4.86 10.94
C ASN A 141 -19.46 3.79 10.13
N TYR A 142 -19.69 3.96 8.82
CA TYR A 142 -20.45 2.95 8.07
C TYR A 142 -19.89 2.65 6.67
N CYS A 143 -19.37 1.42 6.55
CA CYS A 143 -19.43 0.49 5.39
C CYS A 143 -18.72 -0.81 5.80
N VAL A 144 -19.43 -1.76 6.42
CA VAL A 144 -18.81 -2.99 6.95
C VAL A 144 -18.99 -4.13 5.96
N ASN A 145 -18.06 -4.26 5.02
CA ASN A 145 -17.83 -5.55 4.37
C ASN A 145 -16.78 -6.29 5.20
N SER A 146 -17.19 -7.43 5.77
CA SER A 146 -16.31 -8.28 6.53
C SER A 146 -16.13 -9.61 5.83
N THR A 147 -14.91 -10.12 5.84
CA THR A 147 -14.58 -11.45 5.34
C THR A 147 -13.52 -12.07 6.22
N ASN A 148 -13.35 -13.38 6.10
CA ASN A 148 -12.26 -14.11 6.72
C ASN A 148 -11.18 -14.50 5.71
N PHE A 149 -9.96 -14.66 6.19
CA PHE A 149 -8.78 -15.16 5.47
C PHE A 149 -7.98 -16.10 6.38
N GLU A 150 -6.96 -16.77 5.85
CA GLU A 150 -6.17 -17.73 6.64
C GLU A 150 -5.05 -17.05 7.44
N LYS A 151 -4.73 -17.61 8.62
CA LYS A 151 -3.86 -17.00 9.64
C LYS A 151 -2.46 -16.59 9.17
N GLU A 152 -1.95 -17.21 8.10
CA GLU A 152 -0.60 -16.97 7.58
C GLU A 152 -0.63 -16.47 6.13
N ASP A 153 -1.80 -16.04 5.64
CA ASP A 153 -1.89 -15.48 4.30
C ASP A 153 -1.07 -14.19 4.19
N ILE A 154 -0.30 -14.10 3.10
CA ILE A 154 0.26 -12.84 2.64
C ILE A 154 -0.82 -12.14 1.85
N LEU A 155 -1.14 -10.92 2.25
CA LEU A 155 -2.26 -10.16 1.72
C LEU A 155 -1.78 -8.96 0.93
N LYS A 156 -2.51 -8.65 -0.14
CA LYS A 156 -2.40 -7.38 -0.86
C LYS A 156 -3.72 -6.62 -0.72
N LEU A 157 -3.69 -5.46 -0.09
CA LEU A 157 -4.82 -4.54 -0.09
C LEU A 157 -4.59 -3.46 -1.15
N LYS A 158 -5.50 -3.37 -2.11
CA LYS A 158 -5.51 -2.37 -3.17
C LYS A 158 -6.68 -1.42 -2.96
N ILE A 159 -6.44 -0.12 -2.95
CA ILE A 159 -7.45 0.93 -2.74
C ILE A 159 -7.39 1.89 -3.91
N SER A 160 -8.49 1.95 -4.66
CA SER A 160 -8.73 2.92 -5.73
C SER A 160 -9.99 3.70 -5.31
N TYR A 161 -9.83 4.64 -4.38
CA TYR A 161 -10.94 5.24 -3.63
C TYR A 161 -12.09 5.69 -4.57
N PRO A 162 -13.36 5.32 -4.29
CA PRO A 162 -13.85 4.66 -3.06
C PRO A 162 -13.78 3.13 -3.07
N ASN A 163 -13.20 2.52 -4.10
CA ASN A 163 -13.13 1.07 -4.26
C ASN A 163 -11.93 0.46 -3.54
N TYR A 164 -12.06 -0.80 -3.16
CA TYR A 164 -10.96 -1.59 -2.63
C TYR A 164 -11.07 -3.05 -3.06
N VAL A 165 -9.93 -3.73 -3.08
CA VAL A 165 -9.83 -5.18 -3.28
C VAL A 165 -8.76 -5.73 -2.37
N LEU A 166 -9.06 -6.83 -1.67
CA LEU A 166 -8.11 -7.60 -0.89
C LEU A 166 -7.81 -8.90 -1.65
N TYR A 167 -6.54 -9.14 -1.92
CA TYR A 167 -6.04 -10.35 -2.57
C TYR A 167 -5.24 -11.20 -1.59
N LYS A 168 -5.21 -12.50 -1.84
CA LYS A 168 -4.22 -13.42 -1.30
C LYS A 168 -3.06 -13.52 -2.29
N LEU A 169 -1.84 -13.34 -1.80
CA LEU A 169 -0.62 -13.58 -2.57
C LEU A 169 -0.09 -14.99 -2.33
N PRO A 170 0.59 -15.61 -3.32
CA PRO A 170 1.26 -16.91 -3.13
C PRO A 170 2.35 -16.90 -2.06
N SER A 171 3.13 -15.81 -1.95
CA SER A 171 4.17 -15.61 -0.94
C SER A 171 4.47 -14.11 -0.78
N SER A 172 5.38 -13.77 0.14
CA SER A 172 5.91 -12.41 0.32
C SER A 172 7.01 -12.04 -0.67
N ASP A 173 7.40 -12.93 -1.59
CA ASP A 173 8.47 -12.68 -2.55
C ASP A 173 8.09 -11.56 -3.53
N LYS A 174 9.06 -10.71 -3.88
CA LYS A 174 8.85 -9.55 -4.77
C LYS A 174 8.22 -9.90 -6.11
N SER A 175 8.52 -11.10 -6.65
CA SER A 175 7.94 -11.59 -7.89
C SER A 175 6.41 -11.81 -7.83
N ASN A 176 5.85 -11.92 -6.62
CA ASN A 176 4.43 -12.15 -6.39
C ASN A 176 3.64 -10.88 -6.05
N TRP A 177 4.30 -9.72 -5.89
CA TRP A 177 3.65 -8.49 -5.44
C TRP A 177 2.60 -7.95 -6.42
N ASP A 178 2.77 -8.23 -7.71
CA ASP A 178 1.80 -7.90 -8.76
C ASP A 178 0.81 -9.04 -9.07
N ASN A 179 0.75 -10.08 -8.23
CA ASN A 179 -0.25 -11.14 -8.38
C ASN A 179 -1.62 -10.62 -7.91
N GLU A 180 -2.64 -10.80 -8.75
CA GLU A 180 -4.02 -10.40 -8.48
C GLU A 180 -5.02 -11.54 -8.80
N ASP A 181 -4.52 -12.79 -8.85
CA ASP A 181 -5.30 -13.94 -9.32
C ASP A 181 -6.31 -14.44 -8.28
N THR A 182 -6.04 -14.21 -6.99
CA THR A 182 -6.90 -14.69 -5.89
C THR A 182 -7.50 -13.53 -5.11
N ILE A 183 -8.72 -13.14 -5.47
CA ILE A 183 -9.51 -12.13 -4.75
C ILE A 183 -10.13 -12.78 -3.51
N ILE A 184 -9.90 -12.18 -2.33
CA ILE A 184 -10.59 -12.55 -1.08
C ILE A 184 -11.90 -11.77 -0.94
N VAL A 185 -11.84 -10.46 -1.17
CA VAL A 185 -13.02 -9.59 -1.14
C VAL A 185 -12.77 -8.34 -1.97
N GLN A 186 -13.82 -7.84 -2.60
CA GLN A 186 -13.84 -6.55 -3.27
C GLN A 186 -15.08 -5.78 -2.86
N GLY A 187 -15.00 -4.45 -2.89
CA GLY A 187 -16.14 -3.61 -2.58
C GLY A 187 -15.85 -2.14 -2.79
N SER A 188 -16.81 -1.32 -2.41
CA SER A 188 -16.71 0.13 -2.45
C SER A 188 -17.23 0.73 -1.13
N CYS A 189 -16.61 1.82 -0.71
CA CYS A 189 -17.04 2.64 0.40
C CYS A 189 -17.65 3.94 -0.14
N SER A 190 -18.79 3.85 -0.83
CA SER A 190 -19.43 5.02 -1.46
C SER A 190 -20.24 5.83 -0.44
N CYS A 191 -19.75 7.02 -0.06
CA CYS A 191 -20.58 8.04 0.60
C CYS A 191 -19.89 9.41 0.55
N THR A 192 -20.69 10.47 0.57
CA THR A 192 -20.24 11.87 0.47
C THR A 192 -19.25 12.22 1.58
N ILE A 193 -18.04 12.64 1.22
CA ILE A 193 -17.05 13.28 2.09
C ILE A 193 -16.35 14.38 1.34
N THR A 194 -15.86 15.35 2.11
CA THR A 194 -14.88 16.30 1.63
C THR A 194 -13.56 15.56 1.45
N ILE A 195 -13.16 15.37 0.20
CA ILE A 195 -11.87 14.77 -0.14
C ILE A 195 -10.77 15.80 0.17
N PRO A 196 -9.76 15.47 0.99
CA PRO A 196 -8.63 16.36 1.22
C PRO A 196 -7.81 16.53 -0.06
N THR A 197 -7.12 17.66 -0.18
CA THR A 197 -6.28 17.99 -1.35
C THR A 197 -5.14 16.99 -1.54
N GLN A 198 -4.60 16.48 -0.43
CA GLN A 198 -3.51 15.50 -0.40
C GLN A 198 -3.80 14.44 0.65
N VAL A 199 -3.45 13.20 0.32
CA VAL A 199 -3.52 12.03 1.18
C VAL A 199 -2.17 11.35 1.26
N VAL A 200 -2.03 10.52 2.28
CA VAL A 200 -0.80 9.77 2.57
C VAL A 200 -1.16 8.34 3.01
N PRO A 201 -0.34 7.33 2.67
CA PRO A 201 -0.46 6.00 3.26
C PRO A 201 -0.36 6.07 4.78
N PHE A 202 -1.22 5.33 5.46
CA PHE A 202 -1.42 5.46 6.90
C PHE A 202 -1.64 4.10 7.55
N ILE A 203 -0.95 3.84 8.67
CA ILE A 203 -1.12 2.63 9.48
C ILE A 203 -1.40 3.03 10.93
N ILE A 204 -2.36 2.37 11.56
CA ILE A 204 -2.62 2.47 13.00
C ILE A 204 -2.32 1.09 13.60
N PRO A 205 -1.12 0.87 14.16
CA PRO A 205 -0.82 -0.37 14.85
C PRO A 205 -1.64 -0.45 16.14
N ARG A 206 -1.91 -1.68 16.60
CA ARG A 206 -2.46 -1.91 17.94
C ARG A 206 -1.46 -2.72 18.77
N ASN A 207 -1.70 -2.78 20.08
CA ASN A 207 -0.79 -3.44 21.02
C ASN A 207 -0.55 -4.89 20.59
N ASP A 208 0.70 -5.33 20.76
CA ASP A 208 1.17 -6.72 20.59
C ASP A 208 0.92 -7.31 19.19
N SER A 209 0.90 -6.44 18.18
CA SER A 209 0.69 -6.86 16.81
C SER A 209 2.02 -6.85 16.04
N ASP A 210 2.67 -8.01 15.94
CA ASP A 210 3.84 -8.26 15.07
C ASP A 210 3.41 -8.31 13.59
N ASN A 211 2.62 -7.34 13.13
CA ASN A 211 2.13 -7.32 11.76
C ASN A 211 3.29 -6.96 10.85
N SER A 212 3.52 -7.79 9.85
CA SER A 212 4.63 -7.61 8.91
C SER A 212 4.15 -6.78 7.73
N PHE A 213 4.78 -5.64 7.46
CA PHE A 213 4.52 -4.81 6.28
C PHE A 213 5.71 -4.92 5.32
N TYR A 214 5.46 -5.42 4.11
CA TYR A 214 6.50 -5.74 3.13
C TYR A 214 6.68 -4.64 2.10
N ALA A 215 5.59 -4.06 1.59
CA ALA A 215 5.68 -3.09 0.50
C ALA A 215 4.47 -2.15 0.42
N ILE A 216 4.69 -0.98 -0.16
CA ILE A 216 3.65 -0.01 -0.52
C ILE A 216 3.86 0.42 -1.97
N GLN A 217 2.79 0.67 -2.72
CA GLN A 217 2.87 1.26 -4.05
C GLN A 217 1.78 2.31 -4.20
N VAL A 218 2.10 3.43 -4.83
CA VAL A 218 1.13 4.44 -5.29
C VAL A 218 1.26 4.56 -6.79
N LYS A 219 0.15 4.46 -7.52
CA LYS A 219 0.13 4.52 -8.99
C LYS A 219 -1.03 5.36 -9.51
N ASP A 220 -0.83 5.93 -10.70
CA ASP A 220 -1.92 6.57 -11.44
C ASP A 220 -2.95 5.52 -11.89
N ILE A 221 -4.23 5.90 -11.95
CA ILE A 221 -5.35 5.07 -12.44
C ILE A 221 -5.53 5.29 -13.94
#